data_AF-A0A1I5HEG4-F1
#
_entry.id   AF-A0A1I5HEG4-F1
#
_cell.length_a   1.000
_cell.length_b   1.000
_cell.length_c   1.000
_cell.angle_alpha   90.00
_cell.angle_beta   90.00
_cell.angle_gamma   90.00
#
_symmetry.space_group_name_H-M   'P 1'
#
loop_
_entity.id
_entity.type
_entity.pdbx_description
1 polymer ?
#
loop_
_entity_poly.entity_id
_entity_poly.type
_entity_poly.pdbx_seq_one_letter_code
_entity_poly.pdbx_strand_id
1 'polypeptide(L)'
;MKAFVRHIIITILAFVLVATFALIAYNIPFMGPIAEAIKEFEMTDVYCQILQDTNEDDEEVSDIITIVDMSDLYNRRDLAKALQDIEAQKPRVIGVDVVFEGLKEDSIGDEMLAEVALSSDYIVFSYKLLDYVNDSVGHETTVHSFFANEEGAVNEGFTNMPRNLYGGIKRKLSLGERAEGKVVPSFITMTANMYAGKETDAVTQSQVNINFIPRRYRVVQPDSIALHPEWIKDKLVLFGAMKDEYDMHYTPLGKMAGTELLAYSIETLLKKSEIKEVNGWVMAVITFLLVLLTQVVFGVYMEFAKKRKNRVLRFLMSASFMRGYLMFFWIAVWMWIAFILFYQFDISLNMGWALSAMAFLVLAQSIYDEFIVALKDKKDGQ
;
A
#
# COMPACT_ATOMS: atom_id res chain seq x y z
N MET A 1 19.42 -38.08 9.85
CA MET A 1 19.89 -37.09 10.84
C MET A 1 21.07 -36.24 10.34
N LYS A 2 22.24 -36.80 9.98
CA LYS A 2 23.41 -36.01 9.51
C LYS A 2 23.14 -35.12 8.28
N ALA A 3 22.41 -35.62 7.28
CA ALA A 3 22.07 -34.84 6.08
C ALA A 3 21.12 -33.67 6.39
N PHE A 4 20.11 -33.90 7.24
CA PHE A 4 19.16 -32.86 7.63
C PHE A 4 19.82 -31.72 8.43
N VAL A 5 20.71 -32.06 9.36
CA VAL A 5 21.51 -31.08 10.11
C VAL A 5 22.35 -30.21 9.17
N ARG A 6 22.94 -30.80 8.12
CA ARG A 6 23.65 -30.03 7.08
C ARG A 6 22.74 -29.02 6.38
N HIS A 7 21.51 -29.38 6.02
CA HIS A 7 20.57 -28.44 5.38
C HIS A 7 20.20 -27.27 6.31
N ILE A 8 20.01 -27.53 7.60
CA ILE A 8 19.76 -26.47 8.60
C ILE A 8 20.95 -25.52 8.69
N ILE A 9 22.18 -26.04 8.80
CA ILE A 9 23.38 -25.19 8.92
C ILE A 9 23.54 -24.30 7.68
N ILE A 10 23.35 -24.85 6.48
CA ILE A 10 23.46 -24.07 5.23
C ILE A 10 22.37 -23.00 5.17
N THR A 11 21.15 -23.32 5.63
CA THR A 11 20.05 -22.34 5.69
C THR A 11 20.39 -21.19 6.63
N ILE A 12 20.88 -21.49 7.84
CA ILE A 12 21.32 -20.46 8.80
C ILE A 12 22.44 -19.62 8.20
N LEU A 13 23.42 -20.25 7.56
CA LEU A 13 24.52 -19.56 6.90
C LEU A 13 24.03 -18.61 5.79
N ALA A 14 23.01 -19.00 5.02
CA ALA A 14 22.41 -18.12 4.01
C ALA A 14 21.80 -16.86 4.65
N PHE A 15 21.07 -16.99 5.76
CA PHE A 15 20.56 -15.82 6.50
C PHE A 15 21.69 -14.95 7.06
N VAL A 16 22.77 -15.55 7.57
CA VAL A 16 23.95 -14.80 8.05
C VAL A 16 24.58 -14.00 6.90
N LEU A 17 24.68 -14.58 5.70
CA LEU A 17 25.20 -13.89 4.52
C LEU A 17 24.31 -12.72 4.11
N VAL A 18 22.99 -12.91 4.08
CA VAL A 18 22.04 -11.82 3.78
C VAL A 18 22.13 -10.71 4.82
N ALA A 19 22.16 -11.05 6.11
CA ALA A 19 22.28 -10.07 7.19
C ALA A 19 23.59 -9.29 7.08
N THR A 20 24.70 -9.97 6.81
CA THR A 20 26.01 -9.34 6.59
C THR A 20 25.96 -8.40 5.37
N PHE A 21 25.35 -8.83 4.27
CA PHE A 21 25.19 -7.99 3.08
C PHE A 21 24.33 -6.75 3.37
N ALA A 22 23.20 -6.92 4.07
CA ALA A 22 22.33 -5.81 4.46
C ALA A 22 23.04 -4.80 5.37
N LEU A 23 23.84 -5.28 6.34
CA LEU A 23 24.66 -4.43 7.20
C LEU A 23 25.70 -3.64 6.40
N ILE A 24 26.34 -4.27 5.42
CA ILE A 24 27.30 -3.57 4.54
C ILE A 24 26.58 -2.51 3.70
N ALA A 25 25.45 -2.85 3.10
CA ALA A 25 24.66 -1.93 2.27
C ALA A 25 24.18 -0.70 3.06
N TYR A 26 23.78 -0.87 4.31
CA TYR A 26 23.29 0.25 5.14
C TYR A 26 24.41 1.19 5.61
N ASN A 27 25.63 0.68 5.81
CA ASN A 27 26.73 1.47 6.39
C ASN A 27 27.60 2.19 5.35
N ILE A 28 27.43 1.92 4.06
CA ILE A 28 28.21 2.57 2.99
C ILE A 28 27.37 3.70 2.38
N PRO A 29 27.77 4.99 2.50
CA PRO A 29 26.98 6.12 2.01
C PRO A 29 26.63 6.06 0.51
N PHE A 30 27.53 5.53 -0.32
CA PHE A 30 27.28 5.32 -1.75
C PHE A 30 26.14 4.32 -2.05
N MET A 31 25.87 3.40 -1.13
CA MET A 31 24.76 2.43 -1.23
C MET A 31 23.43 2.99 -0.69
N GLY A 32 23.41 4.23 -0.17
CA GLY A 32 22.22 4.88 0.38
C GLY A 32 20.98 4.81 -0.51
N PRO A 33 21.05 5.14 -1.82
CA PRO A 33 19.90 5.03 -2.72
C PRO A 33 19.34 3.61 -2.86
N ILE A 34 20.23 2.59 -2.85
CA ILE A 34 19.81 1.19 -2.92
C ILE A 34 19.18 0.74 -1.61
N ALA A 35 19.74 1.18 -0.48
CA ALA A 35 19.20 0.87 0.84
C ALA A 35 17.78 1.45 1.02
N GLU A 36 17.55 2.69 0.56
CA GLU A 36 16.22 3.30 0.62
C GLU A 36 15.24 2.61 -0.35
N ALA A 37 15.67 2.28 -1.57
CA ALA A 37 14.83 1.53 -2.51
C ALA A 37 14.42 0.15 -1.97
N ILE A 38 15.32 -0.58 -1.31
CA ILE A 38 15.00 -1.88 -0.67
C ILE A 38 14.03 -1.71 0.50
N LYS A 39 14.17 -0.61 1.26
CA LYS A 39 13.30 -0.30 2.41
C LYS A 39 11.90 0.10 1.97
N GLU A 40 11.77 0.83 0.87
CA GLU A 40 10.48 1.26 0.33
C GLU A 40 9.78 0.20 -0.51
N PHE A 41 10.52 -0.82 -0.98
CA PHE A 41 9.97 -1.89 -1.81
C PHE A 41 8.99 -2.78 -1.03
N GLU A 42 7.78 -2.92 -1.56
CA GLU A 42 6.79 -3.90 -1.10
C GLU A 42 6.32 -4.77 -2.25
N MET A 43 6.12 -6.06 -1.98
CA MET A 43 5.68 -7.03 -2.99
C MET A 43 4.28 -6.71 -3.53
N THR A 44 3.44 -6.06 -2.73
CA THR A 44 2.09 -5.62 -3.14
C THR A 44 2.15 -4.70 -4.35
N ASP A 45 3.18 -3.85 -4.45
CA ASP A 45 3.32 -2.91 -5.56
C ASP A 45 3.52 -3.64 -6.87
N VAL A 46 4.39 -4.65 -6.85
CA VAL A 46 4.62 -5.52 -8.00
C VAL A 46 3.34 -6.24 -8.39
N TYR A 47 2.56 -6.72 -7.42
CA TYR A 47 1.31 -7.43 -7.71
C TYR A 47 0.24 -6.51 -8.31
N CYS A 48 0.08 -5.29 -7.79
CA CYS A 48 -0.84 -4.30 -8.34
C CYS A 48 -0.43 -3.90 -9.76
N GLN A 49 0.86 -3.68 -10.01
CA GLN A 49 1.37 -3.36 -11.35
C GLN A 49 1.14 -4.51 -12.35
N ILE A 50 1.40 -5.76 -11.95
CA ILE A 50 1.10 -6.92 -12.80
C ILE A 50 -0.39 -6.95 -13.17
N LEU A 51 -1.28 -6.67 -12.21
CA LEU A 51 -2.71 -6.63 -12.47
C LEU A 51 -3.10 -5.47 -13.39
N GLN A 52 -2.45 -4.31 -13.25
CA GLN A 52 -2.69 -3.14 -14.08
C GLN A 52 -2.30 -3.43 -15.54
N ASP A 53 -1.09 -3.92 -15.76
CA ASP A 53 -0.57 -4.26 -17.09
C ASP A 53 -1.36 -5.39 -17.77
N THR A 54 -1.97 -6.29 -16.99
CA THR A 54 -2.74 -7.43 -17.53
C THR A 54 -4.18 -7.06 -17.87
N ASN A 55 -4.76 -6.07 -17.18
CA ASN A 55 -6.20 -5.77 -17.24
C ASN A 55 -6.50 -4.37 -17.80
N GLU A 56 -5.60 -3.72 -18.54
CA GLU A 56 -5.77 -2.33 -19.03
C GLU A 56 -7.14 -2.07 -19.72
N ASP A 57 -7.71 -3.06 -20.41
CA ASP A 57 -9.00 -2.95 -21.11
C ASP A 57 -10.24 -3.42 -20.28
N ASP A 58 -10.02 -4.12 -19.16
CA ASP A 58 -11.05 -4.83 -18.37
C ASP A 58 -11.09 -4.38 -16.89
N GLU A 59 -10.53 -3.22 -16.55
CA GLU A 59 -10.58 -2.69 -15.19
C GLU A 59 -12.03 -2.55 -14.68
N GLU A 60 -12.29 -3.09 -13.48
CA GLU A 60 -13.61 -3.02 -12.87
C GLU A 60 -13.93 -1.57 -12.51
N VAL A 61 -14.97 -1.01 -13.14
CA VAL A 61 -15.46 0.34 -12.82
C VAL A 61 -16.14 0.32 -11.46
N SER A 62 -15.75 1.22 -10.56
CA SER A 62 -16.39 1.37 -9.25
C SER A 62 -17.87 1.69 -9.43
N ASP A 63 -18.72 0.92 -8.76
CA ASP A 63 -20.17 1.14 -8.72
C ASP A 63 -20.60 1.94 -7.50
N ILE A 64 -19.67 2.28 -6.59
CA ILE A 64 -19.93 2.96 -5.33
C ILE A 64 -19.56 4.45 -5.43
N ILE A 65 -18.39 4.75 -6.00
CA ILE A 65 -17.76 6.07 -5.94
C ILE A 65 -17.71 6.72 -7.32
N THR A 66 -18.11 7.98 -7.38
CA THR A 66 -17.92 8.86 -8.54
C THR A 66 -17.13 10.10 -8.09
N ILE A 67 -16.18 10.52 -8.91
CA ILE A 67 -15.40 11.73 -8.67
C ILE A 67 -15.98 12.85 -9.52
N VAL A 68 -16.18 14.03 -8.93
CA VAL A 68 -16.42 15.28 -9.64
C VAL A 68 -15.15 16.11 -9.58
N ASP A 69 -14.53 16.31 -10.73
CA ASP A 69 -13.25 17.00 -10.87
C ASP A 69 -13.44 18.51 -10.81
N MET A 70 -12.92 19.14 -9.75
CA MET A 70 -13.03 20.59 -9.56
C MET A 70 -11.83 21.37 -10.11
N SER A 71 -10.87 20.72 -10.78
CA SER A 71 -9.58 21.34 -11.15
C SER A 71 -9.70 22.63 -11.98
N ASP A 72 -10.79 22.76 -12.74
CA ASP A 72 -11.05 23.92 -13.60
C ASP A 72 -11.97 24.97 -12.93
N LEU A 73 -12.28 24.81 -11.63
CA LEU A 73 -13.08 25.74 -10.82
C LEU A 73 -12.18 26.61 -9.95
N TYR A 74 -12.20 27.94 -10.18
CA TYR A 74 -11.26 28.87 -9.56
C TYR A 74 -11.86 29.77 -8.47
N ASN A 75 -13.18 29.90 -8.40
CA ASN A 75 -13.86 30.78 -7.45
C ASN A 75 -14.90 30.03 -6.62
N ARG A 76 -15.20 30.57 -5.43
CA ARG A 76 -16.10 29.92 -4.46
C ARG A 76 -17.53 29.82 -4.96
N ARG A 77 -17.98 30.76 -5.78
CA ARG A 77 -19.31 30.71 -6.40
C ARG A 77 -19.47 29.50 -7.31
N ASP A 78 -18.49 29.22 -8.15
CA ASP A 78 -18.52 28.07 -9.07
C ASP A 78 -18.42 26.75 -8.30
N LEU A 79 -17.60 26.70 -7.24
CA LEU A 79 -17.52 25.55 -6.33
C LEU A 79 -18.87 25.30 -5.63
N ALA A 80 -19.49 26.35 -5.08
CA ALA A 80 -20.80 26.25 -4.45
C ALA A 80 -21.88 25.80 -5.43
N LYS A 81 -21.89 26.35 -6.66
CA LYS A 81 -22.82 25.94 -7.70
C LYS A 81 -22.62 24.47 -8.11
N ALA A 82 -21.37 24.02 -8.27
CA ALA A 82 -21.08 22.63 -8.57
C ALA A 82 -21.61 21.70 -7.46
N LEU A 83 -21.42 22.06 -6.19
CA LEU A 83 -21.99 21.32 -5.07
C LEU A 83 -23.52 21.28 -5.12
N GLN A 84 -24.18 22.41 -5.38
CA GLN A 84 -25.65 22.46 -5.57
C GLN A 84 -26.13 21.57 -6.73
N ASP A 85 -25.39 21.56 -7.84
CA ASP A 85 -25.69 20.72 -8.99
C ASP A 85 -25.55 19.23 -8.64
N ILE A 86 -24.54 18.86 -7.82
CA ILE A 86 -24.37 17.50 -7.29
C ILE A 86 -25.56 17.16 -6.39
N GLU A 87 -25.89 18.01 -5.40
CA GLU A 87 -26.99 17.81 -4.47
C GLU A 87 -28.34 17.61 -5.18
N ALA A 88 -28.58 18.37 -6.25
CA ALA A 88 -29.79 18.24 -7.07
C ALA A 88 -29.96 16.82 -7.67
N GLN A 89 -28.87 16.09 -7.88
CA GLN A 89 -28.90 14.69 -8.34
C GLN A 89 -29.13 13.67 -7.22
N LYS A 90 -29.18 14.11 -5.96
CA LYS A 90 -29.43 13.27 -4.76
C LYS A 90 -28.40 12.15 -4.59
N PRO A 91 -27.11 12.48 -4.41
CA PRO A 91 -26.12 11.50 -3.99
C PRO A 91 -26.45 10.97 -2.61
N ARG A 92 -25.83 9.85 -2.24
CA ARG A 92 -25.97 9.31 -0.89
C ARG A 92 -25.10 10.06 0.12
N VAL A 93 -23.88 10.41 -0.29
CA VAL A 93 -22.90 11.20 0.49
C VAL A 93 -22.05 12.01 -0.48
N ILE A 94 -21.66 13.22 -0.08
CA ILE A 94 -20.64 14.01 -0.78
C ILE A 94 -19.44 14.16 0.15
N GLY A 95 -18.26 13.72 -0.28
CA GLY A 95 -16.99 14.06 0.35
C GLY A 95 -16.33 15.21 -0.38
N VAL A 96 -16.01 16.30 0.31
CA VAL A 96 -15.40 17.50 -0.26
C VAL A 96 -13.93 17.58 0.15
N ASP A 97 -13.04 17.28 -0.80
CA ASP A 97 -11.59 17.26 -0.63
C ASP A 97 -10.97 18.66 -0.75
N VAL A 98 -11.49 19.60 0.03
CA VAL A 98 -11.04 21.00 0.08
C VAL A 98 -11.18 21.54 1.48
N VAL A 99 -10.15 22.26 1.93
CA VAL A 99 -10.23 23.10 3.13
C VAL A 99 -10.39 24.56 2.71
N PHE A 100 -11.55 25.14 2.96
CA PHE A 100 -11.86 26.52 2.59
C PHE A 100 -11.35 27.49 3.66
N GLU A 101 -10.06 27.77 3.66
CA GLU A 101 -9.42 28.61 4.67
C GLU A 101 -9.81 30.09 4.53
N GLY A 102 -10.36 30.66 5.61
CA GLY A 102 -10.72 32.07 5.76
C GLY A 102 -11.82 32.56 4.80
N LEU A 103 -12.22 33.83 4.94
CA LEU A 103 -13.06 34.50 3.95
C LEU A 103 -12.22 34.96 2.75
N LYS A 104 -12.84 35.07 1.57
CA LYS A 104 -12.23 35.60 0.35
C LYS A 104 -12.91 36.90 -0.06
N GLU A 105 -12.38 37.55 -1.10
CA GLU A 105 -12.95 38.80 -1.63
C GLU A 105 -14.36 38.60 -2.22
N ASP A 106 -14.67 37.39 -2.72
CA ASP A 106 -15.99 37.02 -3.22
C ASP A 106 -16.94 36.66 -2.07
N SER A 107 -17.44 37.68 -1.36
CA SER A 107 -18.35 37.48 -0.22
C SER A 107 -19.64 36.74 -0.58
N ILE A 108 -20.12 36.89 -1.82
CA ILE A 108 -21.29 36.16 -2.33
C ILE A 108 -20.95 34.68 -2.50
N GLY A 109 -19.78 34.37 -3.07
CA GLY A 109 -19.31 32.98 -3.17
C GLY A 109 -19.12 32.33 -1.80
N ASP A 110 -18.61 33.08 -0.82
CA ASP A 110 -18.49 32.62 0.57
C ASP A 110 -19.84 32.29 1.18
N GLU A 111 -20.82 33.20 1.01
CA GLU A 111 -22.19 33.01 1.52
C GLU A 111 -22.86 31.78 0.88
N MET A 112 -22.76 31.63 -0.45
CA MET A 112 -23.32 30.48 -1.16
C MET A 112 -22.69 29.15 -0.72
N LEU A 113 -21.37 29.13 -0.52
CA LEU A 113 -20.67 27.93 -0.08
C LEU A 113 -21.04 27.55 1.36
N ALA A 114 -21.16 28.55 2.24
CA ALA A 114 -21.60 28.34 3.61
C ALA A 114 -23.06 27.84 3.66
N GLU A 115 -23.96 28.38 2.83
CA GLU A 115 -25.35 27.95 2.73
C GLU A 115 -25.46 26.46 2.36
N VAL A 116 -24.72 26.02 1.34
CA VAL A 116 -24.66 24.61 0.91
C VAL A 116 -24.10 23.72 2.02
N ALA A 117 -23.00 24.13 2.64
CA ALA A 117 -22.35 23.38 3.70
C ALA A 117 -23.26 23.18 4.92
N LEU A 118 -23.94 24.25 5.35
CA LEU A 118 -24.76 24.26 6.56
C LEU A 118 -26.17 23.68 6.37
N SER A 119 -26.63 23.53 5.12
CA SER A 119 -27.96 22.96 4.83
C SER A 119 -27.95 21.44 4.63
N SER A 120 -26.77 20.81 4.69
CA SER A 120 -26.59 19.43 4.22
C SER A 120 -25.96 18.51 5.26
N ASP A 121 -26.75 17.58 5.78
CA ASP A 121 -26.29 16.59 6.77
C ASP A 121 -25.49 15.43 6.16
N TYR A 122 -25.42 15.33 4.84
CA TYR A 122 -24.76 14.22 4.11
C TYR A 122 -23.50 14.66 3.35
N ILE A 123 -23.00 15.87 3.62
CA ILE A 123 -21.73 16.37 3.10
C ILE A 123 -20.67 16.27 4.20
N VAL A 124 -19.52 15.67 3.88
CA VAL A 124 -18.34 15.60 4.72
C VAL A 124 -17.26 16.49 4.14
N PHE A 125 -16.76 17.44 4.92
CA PHE A 125 -15.68 18.34 4.53
C PHE A 125 -14.33 17.88 5.08
N SER A 126 -13.28 18.13 4.31
CA SER A 126 -11.91 17.95 4.75
C SER A 126 -11.48 19.05 5.73
N TYR A 127 -10.63 18.69 6.68
CA TYR A 127 -9.86 19.62 7.50
C TYR A 127 -8.41 19.12 7.70
N LYS A 128 -7.51 19.98 8.17
CA LYS A 128 -6.09 19.64 8.38
C LYS A 128 -5.74 19.61 9.87
N LEU A 129 -4.86 18.69 10.23
CA LEU A 129 -4.15 18.60 11.50
C LEU A 129 -2.72 19.14 11.33
N LEU A 130 -2.27 20.01 12.20
CA LEU A 130 -0.94 20.62 12.18
C LEU A 130 -0.25 20.46 13.54
N ASP A 131 1.04 20.78 13.61
CA ASP A 131 1.79 20.87 14.87
C ASP A 131 1.71 19.61 15.74
N TYR A 132 2.22 18.49 15.23
CA TYR A 132 2.29 17.27 16.03
C TYR A 132 3.27 17.42 17.20
N VAL A 133 2.81 17.05 18.40
CA VAL A 133 3.64 17.08 19.61
C VAL A 133 4.09 15.69 20.06
N ASN A 134 3.16 14.80 20.42
CA ASN A 134 3.45 13.44 20.90
C ASN A 134 2.21 12.53 20.81
N ASP A 135 2.36 11.23 21.03
CA ASP A 135 1.28 10.24 20.86
C ASP A 135 0.10 10.43 21.85
N SER A 136 0.36 11.08 22.98
CA SER A 136 -0.64 11.34 24.04
C SER A 136 -1.51 12.56 23.77
N VAL A 137 -0.97 13.58 23.08
CA VAL A 137 -1.67 14.83 22.74
C VAL A 137 -2.11 14.83 21.28
N GLY A 138 -1.25 14.35 20.40
CA GLY A 138 -1.42 14.37 18.96
C GLY A 138 -1.06 15.72 18.36
N HIS A 139 -1.91 16.19 17.46
CA HIS A 139 -1.85 17.49 16.81
C HIS A 139 -2.46 18.58 17.70
N GLU A 140 -1.79 19.72 17.86
CA GLU A 140 -2.30 20.84 18.66
C GLU A 140 -3.09 21.86 17.84
N THR A 141 -2.88 21.90 16.54
CA THR A 141 -3.53 22.86 15.65
C THR A 141 -4.42 22.13 14.66
N THR A 142 -5.64 22.61 14.48
CA THR A 142 -6.57 22.14 13.47
C THR A 142 -6.97 23.29 12.56
N VAL A 143 -7.07 23.04 11.25
CA VAL A 143 -7.42 24.04 10.24
C VAL A 143 -8.67 23.58 9.52
N HIS A 144 -9.75 24.28 9.79
CA HIS A 144 -11.10 23.99 9.31
C HIS A 144 -11.52 24.97 8.20
N SER A 145 -12.61 24.63 7.51
CA SER A 145 -13.24 25.55 6.57
C SER A 145 -13.90 26.72 7.33
N PHE A 146 -13.94 27.92 6.73
CA PHE A 146 -14.42 29.13 7.42
C PHE A 146 -15.86 29.07 7.93
N PHE A 147 -16.69 28.17 7.38
CA PHE A 147 -18.08 27.96 7.77
C PHE A 147 -18.24 26.93 8.90
N ALA A 148 -17.18 26.21 9.27
CA ALA A 148 -17.20 25.17 10.30
C ALA A 148 -17.07 25.72 11.73
N ASN A 149 -17.57 26.95 11.98
CA ASN A 149 -17.44 27.63 13.27
C ASN A 149 -17.84 26.73 14.45
N GLU A 150 -17.14 26.89 15.57
CA GLU A 150 -17.07 25.95 16.70
C GLU A 150 -18.40 25.26 17.08
N GLU A 151 -18.33 23.93 17.19
CA GLU A 151 -19.35 22.93 17.53
C GLU A 151 -20.31 22.46 16.42
N GLY A 152 -19.78 21.61 15.53
CA GLY A 152 -20.57 20.56 14.86
C GLY A 152 -21.57 21.03 13.81
N ALA A 153 -21.39 22.24 13.27
CA ALA A 153 -22.27 22.79 12.25
C ALA A 153 -22.19 22.04 10.90
N VAL A 154 -21.09 21.34 10.66
CA VAL A 154 -20.85 20.53 9.46
C VAL A 154 -20.17 19.22 9.85
N ASN A 155 -20.32 18.19 9.02
CA ASN A 155 -19.56 16.96 9.18
C ASN A 155 -18.15 17.15 8.63
N GLU A 156 -17.14 16.80 9.41
CA GLU A 156 -15.74 16.96 9.05
C GLU A 156 -14.92 15.70 9.34
N GLY A 157 -13.87 15.49 8.54
CA GLY A 157 -12.85 14.48 8.78
C GLY A 157 -11.50 14.93 8.24
N PHE A 158 -10.40 14.55 8.89
CA PHE A 158 -9.09 15.06 8.47
C PHE A 158 -8.57 14.32 7.24
N THR A 159 -7.86 15.02 6.35
CA THR A 159 -7.20 14.42 5.16
C THR A 159 -5.69 14.31 5.27
N ASN A 160 -5.12 14.59 6.45
CA ASN A 160 -3.70 14.41 6.69
C ASN A 160 -3.21 13.04 6.28
N MET A 161 -2.11 13.05 5.53
CA MET A 161 -1.36 11.83 5.26
C MET A 161 -0.53 11.46 6.49
N PRO A 162 -0.38 10.16 6.79
CA PRO A 162 0.47 9.70 7.88
C PRO A 162 1.90 10.25 7.77
N ARG A 163 2.45 10.72 8.89
CA ARG A 163 3.75 11.43 8.94
C ARG A 163 4.94 10.68 8.32
N ASN A 164 4.91 9.36 8.28
CA ASN A 164 5.98 8.55 7.67
C ASN A 164 5.91 8.46 6.14
N LEU A 165 4.89 9.04 5.51
CA LEU A 165 4.62 8.88 4.08
C LEU A 165 4.89 10.16 3.27
N TYR A 166 5.34 11.28 3.85
CA TYR A 166 5.49 12.54 3.12
C TYR A 166 6.45 12.50 1.91
N GLY A 167 7.27 11.46 1.76
CA GLY A 167 8.14 11.27 0.59
C GLY A 167 8.11 9.88 -0.06
N GLY A 168 7.23 8.98 0.38
CA GLY A 168 7.21 7.58 -0.06
C GLY A 168 5.89 7.15 -0.70
N ILE A 169 5.85 5.90 -1.16
CA ILE A 169 4.66 5.27 -1.77
C ILE A 169 3.55 5.15 -0.71
N LYS A 170 2.37 5.69 -1.00
CA LYS A 170 1.22 5.69 -0.09
C LYS A 170 0.51 4.33 -0.14
N ARG A 171 0.58 3.58 0.96
CA ARG A 171 -0.06 2.26 1.11
C ARG A 171 -1.06 2.17 2.24
N LYS A 172 -1.04 3.13 3.16
CA LYS A 172 -1.79 3.09 4.41
C LYS A 172 -2.69 4.30 4.53
N LEU A 173 -3.91 4.06 4.98
CA LEU A 173 -4.84 5.10 5.40
C LEU A 173 -4.97 5.07 6.93
N SER A 174 -5.18 6.24 7.53
CA SER A 174 -5.45 6.38 8.96
C SER A 174 -6.97 6.35 9.19
N LEU A 175 -7.45 5.54 10.15
CA LEU A 175 -8.87 5.55 10.51
C LEU A 175 -9.23 6.73 11.42
N GLY A 176 -8.24 7.25 12.13
CA GLY A 176 -8.38 8.35 13.07
C GLY A 176 -7.02 8.74 13.61
N GLU A 177 -6.89 9.97 14.09
CA GLU A 177 -5.67 10.47 14.71
C GLU A 177 -6.01 11.22 15.99
N ARG A 178 -4.99 11.48 16.82
CA ARG A 178 -5.18 12.30 18.01
C ARG A 178 -5.02 13.77 17.64
N ALA A 179 -5.98 14.59 18.02
CA ALA A 179 -5.91 16.04 17.96
C ALA A 179 -6.40 16.59 19.30
N GLU A 180 -5.62 17.47 19.92
CA GLU A 180 -5.94 18.10 21.20
C GLU A 180 -6.35 17.09 22.30
N GLY A 181 -5.67 15.95 22.34
CA GLY A 181 -5.95 14.91 23.32
C GLY A 181 -7.17 14.02 23.01
N LYS A 182 -7.93 14.26 21.92
CA LYS A 182 -9.09 13.45 21.50
C LYS A 182 -8.78 12.68 20.22
N VAL A 183 -9.37 11.49 20.06
CA VAL A 183 -9.27 10.77 18.78
C VAL A 183 -10.36 11.32 17.86
N VAL A 184 -9.94 11.85 16.72
CA VAL A 184 -10.79 12.43 15.70
C VAL A 184 -10.82 11.52 14.46
N PRO A 185 -11.95 11.43 13.73
CA PRO A 185 -12.06 10.59 12.54
C PRO A 185 -11.32 11.17 11.34
N SER A 186 -10.76 10.29 10.51
CA SER A 186 -10.29 10.71 9.18
C SER A 186 -11.48 10.99 8.25
N PHE A 187 -11.21 11.78 7.21
CA PHE A 187 -12.16 12.05 6.13
C PHE A 187 -12.71 10.75 5.51
N ILE A 188 -11.82 9.78 5.31
CA ILE A 188 -12.16 8.46 4.75
C ILE A 188 -13.15 7.73 5.67
N THR A 189 -12.85 7.66 6.98
CA THR A 189 -13.72 7.00 7.96
C THR A 189 -15.08 7.68 8.06
N MET A 190 -15.10 9.02 8.13
CA MET A 190 -16.34 9.79 8.24
C MET A 190 -17.24 9.59 7.01
N THR A 191 -16.66 9.72 5.81
CA THR A 191 -17.38 9.55 4.55
C THR A 191 -17.90 8.11 4.37
N ALA A 192 -17.08 7.10 4.71
CA ALA A 192 -17.48 5.69 4.62
C ALA A 192 -18.60 5.33 5.62
N ASN A 193 -18.49 5.76 6.88
CA ASN A 193 -19.52 5.53 7.91
C ASN A 193 -20.85 6.20 7.52
N MET A 194 -20.79 7.44 7.04
CA MET A 194 -21.96 8.17 6.56
C MET A 194 -22.60 7.47 5.37
N TYR A 195 -21.80 7.00 4.41
CA TYR A 195 -22.30 6.24 3.27
C TYR A 195 -22.95 4.93 3.74
N ALA A 196 -22.32 4.19 4.64
CA ALA A 196 -22.88 2.95 5.18
C ALA A 196 -24.14 3.15 6.02
N GLY A 197 -24.37 4.37 6.54
CA GLY A 197 -25.48 4.70 7.44
C GLY A 197 -25.31 4.10 8.85
N LYS A 198 -24.09 3.70 9.21
CA LYS A 198 -23.71 3.14 10.52
C LYS A 198 -22.21 3.33 10.75
N GLU A 199 -21.78 3.31 12.00
CA GLU A 199 -20.35 3.16 12.32
C GLU A 199 -19.91 1.76 11.89
N THR A 200 -19.35 1.65 10.69
CA THR A 200 -18.74 0.40 10.20
C THR A 200 -17.38 0.19 10.83
N ASP A 201 -16.69 1.29 11.14
CA ASP A 201 -15.33 1.29 11.64
C ASP A 201 -15.21 2.21 12.84
N ALA A 202 -14.66 1.65 13.92
CA ALA A 202 -14.39 2.42 15.12
C ALA A 202 -13.31 3.45 14.80
N VAL A 203 -13.58 4.71 15.15
CA VAL A 203 -12.62 5.80 15.09
C VAL A 203 -11.48 5.46 16.06
N THR A 204 -10.38 4.97 15.48
CA THR A 204 -9.21 4.47 16.20
C THR A 204 -7.95 5.04 15.58
N GLN A 205 -6.87 5.08 16.35
CA GLN A 205 -5.55 5.49 15.84
C GLN A 205 -4.88 4.42 14.96
N SER A 206 -5.64 3.43 14.51
CA SER A 206 -5.13 2.33 13.70
C SER A 206 -5.01 2.76 12.24
N GLN A 207 -4.08 2.11 11.56
CA GLN A 207 -3.89 2.26 10.12
C GLN A 207 -4.26 0.95 9.44
N VAL A 208 -4.82 1.07 8.25
CA VAL A 208 -5.15 -0.09 7.40
C VAL A 208 -4.48 0.06 6.04
N ASN A 209 -4.15 -1.07 5.44
CA ASN A 209 -3.56 -1.09 4.09
C ASN A 209 -4.64 -0.90 3.04
N ILE A 210 -4.42 0.07 2.17
CA ILE A 210 -5.27 0.36 1.02
C ILE A 210 -5.13 -0.77 0.00
N ASN A 211 -6.25 -1.20 -0.57
CA ASN A 211 -6.26 -2.17 -1.63
C ASN A 211 -6.19 -1.46 -2.99
N PHE A 212 -5.04 -1.57 -3.65
CA PHE A 212 -4.78 -1.00 -4.97
C PHE A 212 -4.93 -2.02 -6.10
N ILE A 213 -5.77 -3.06 -5.94
CA ILE A 213 -6.20 -3.84 -7.10
C ILE A 213 -6.80 -2.86 -8.11
N PRO A 214 -6.33 -2.83 -9.38
CA PRO A 214 -6.71 -1.81 -10.35
C PRO A 214 -8.23 -1.64 -10.46
N ARG A 215 -8.66 -0.39 -10.37
CA ARG A 215 -10.04 0.06 -10.40
C ARG A 215 -10.13 1.35 -11.17
N ARG A 216 -11.22 1.49 -11.91
CA ARG A 216 -11.54 2.73 -12.60
C ARG A 216 -12.65 3.49 -11.86
N TYR A 217 -12.38 4.74 -11.51
CA TYR A 217 -13.39 5.65 -10.99
C TYR A 217 -13.99 6.48 -12.12
N ARG A 218 -15.31 6.69 -12.06
CA ARG A 218 -15.98 7.61 -12.98
C ARG A 218 -15.63 9.03 -12.59
N VAL A 219 -15.19 9.84 -13.56
CA VAL A 219 -14.86 11.25 -13.35
C VAL A 219 -15.84 12.10 -14.16
N VAL A 220 -16.52 13.02 -13.49
CA VAL A 220 -17.49 13.94 -14.08
C VAL A 220 -16.95 15.36 -13.97
N GLN A 221 -17.06 16.11 -15.05
CA GLN A 221 -16.76 17.55 -15.03
C GLN A 221 -17.99 18.32 -14.54
N PRO A 222 -17.83 19.47 -13.87
CA PRO A 222 -18.94 20.21 -13.24
C PRO A 222 -20.09 20.50 -14.21
N ASP A 223 -19.78 20.92 -15.44
CA ASP A 223 -20.79 21.24 -16.46
C ASP A 223 -21.58 20.01 -16.96
N SER A 224 -21.10 18.80 -16.67
CA SER A 224 -21.69 17.54 -17.13
C SER A 224 -22.44 16.78 -16.02
N ILE A 225 -22.51 17.33 -14.80
CA ILE A 225 -23.21 16.73 -13.65
C ILE A 225 -24.66 16.38 -14.02
N ALA A 226 -25.39 17.33 -14.60
CA ALA A 226 -26.79 17.15 -14.96
C ALA A 226 -27.01 16.17 -16.14
N LEU A 227 -25.96 15.85 -16.90
CA LEU A 227 -26.02 14.91 -18.03
C LEU A 227 -25.84 13.46 -17.58
N HIS A 228 -25.28 13.24 -16.39
CA HIS A 228 -24.95 11.90 -15.86
C HIS A 228 -25.57 11.65 -14.46
N PRO A 229 -26.90 11.81 -14.29
CA PRO A 229 -27.55 11.52 -13.00
C PRO A 229 -27.31 10.08 -12.53
N GLU A 230 -27.17 9.13 -13.46
CA GLU A 230 -26.91 7.72 -13.18
C GLU A 230 -25.54 7.43 -12.56
N TRP A 231 -24.60 8.39 -12.61
CA TRP A 231 -23.30 8.29 -11.95
C TRP A 231 -23.29 8.96 -10.59
N ILE A 232 -24.29 9.76 -10.25
CA ILE A 232 -24.29 10.59 -9.03
C ILE A 232 -25.35 10.13 -8.04
N LYS A 233 -26.55 9.82 -8.54
CA LYS A 233 -27.68 9.43 -7.71
C LYS A 233 -27.38 8.18 -6.89
N ASP A 234 -27.65 8.24 -5.59
CA ASP A 234 -27.42 7.16 -4.62
C ASP A 234 -25.94 6.72 -4.50
N LYS A 235 -24.99 7.46 -5.08
CA LYS A 235 -23.54 7.19 -5.03
C LYS A 235 -22.84 7.99 -3.93
N LEU A 236 -21.63 7.58 -3.62
CA LEU A 236 -20.67 8.41 -2.89
C LEU A 236 -19.97 9.30 -3.91
N VAL A 237 -20.10 10.61 -3.77
CA VAL A 237 -19.46 11.57 -4.66
C VAL A 237 -18.26 12.18 -3.97
N LEU A 238 -17.08 12.09 -4.57
CA LEU A 238 -15.90 12.84 -4.13
C LEU A 238 -15.74 14.07 -4.99
N PHE A 239 -15.78 15.24 -4.38
CA PHE A 239 -15.55 16.52 -5.03
C PHE A 239 -14.16 17.02 -4.67
N GLY A 240 -13.24 17.04 -5.64
CA GLY A 240 -11.83 17.27 -5.40
C GLY A 240 -11.03 17.52 -6.68
N ALA A 241 -9.76 17.92 -6.56
CA ALA A 241 -8.92 18.25 -7.70
C ALA A 241 -8.23 17.00 -8.24
N MET A 242 -8.36 16.76 -9.55
CA MET A 242 -7.70 15.64 -10.22
C MET A 242 -6.42 16.03 -10.98
N LYS A 243 -6.20 17.33 -11.20
CA LYS A 243 -5.08 17.85 -12.02
C LYS A 243 -4.07 18.69 -11.24
N ASP A 244 -4.22 18.83 -9.93
CA ASP A 244 -3.28 19.60 -9.11
C ASP A 244 -2.01 18.79 -8.83
N GLU A 245 -0.90 19.18 -9.47
CA GLU A 245 0.41 18.54 -9.32
C GLU A 245 0.92 18.51 -7.87
N TYR A 246 0.51 19.47 -7.02
CA TYR A 246 0.91 19.51 -5.61
C TYR A 246 0.17 18.48 -4.76
N ASP A 247 -0.97 17.97 -5.24
CA ASP A 247 -1.77 16.94 -4.58
C ASP A 247 -1.69 15.58 -5.30
N MET A 248 -0.64 15.37 -6.09
CA MET A 248 -0.36 14.05 -6.67
C MET A 248 0.52 13.21 -5.74
N HIS A 249 0.17 11.95 -5.56
CA HIS A 249 0.86 11.01 -4.67
C HIS A 249 1.36 9.79 -5.43
N TYR A 250 2.54 9.28 -5.06
CA TYR A 250 3.02 7.98 -5.53
C TYR A 250 2.33 6.85 -4.78
N THR A 251 1.80 5.89 -5.51
CA THR A 251 1.09 4.72 -5.00
C THR A 251 1.58 3.45 -5.71
N PRO A 252 1.15 2.25 -5.27
CA PRO A 252 1.46 1.00 -5.97
C PRO A 252 1.18 1.03 -7.48
N LEU A 253 0.16 1.76 -7.93
CA LEU A 253 -0.24 1.90 -9.34
C LEU A 253 0.45 3.07 -10.06
N GLY A 254 1.41 3.74 -9.40
CA GLY A 254 2.08 4.92 -9.91
C GLY A 254 1.54 6.23 -9.33
N LYS A 255 1.74 7.32 -10.06
CA LYS A 255 1.39 8.67 -9.61
C LYS A 255 -0.11 8.91 -9.85
N MET A 256 -0.86 9.26 -8.80
CA MET A 256 -2.31 9.49 -8.88
C MET A 256 -2.74 10.72 -8.07
N ALA A 257 -3.93 11.25 -8.36
CA ALA A 257 -4.48 12.40 -7.64
C ALA A 257 -4.88 12.05 -6.20
N GLY A 258 -4.78 13.01 -5.27
CA GLY A 258 -5.19 12.87 -3.88
C GLY A 258 -6.64 12.41 -3.75
N THR A 259 -7.54 13.01 -4.53
CA THR A 259 -8.96 12.62 -4.55
C THR A 259 -9.17 11.18 -5.05
N GLU A 260 -8.34 10.70 -5.98
CA GLU A 260 -8.40 9.30 -6.45
C GLU A 260 -7.86 8.33 -5.39
N LEU A 261 -6.79 8.72 -4.68
CA LEU A 261 -6.27 7.98 -3.53
C LEU A 261 -7.32 7.87 -2.41
N LEU A 262 -8.08 8.94 -2.15
CA LEU A 262 -9.22 8.90 -1.23
C LEU A 262 -10.30 7.93 -1.71
N ALA A 263 -10.58 7.85 -3.01
CA ALA A 263 -11.54 6.91 -3.57
C ALA A 263 -11.13 5.45 -3.29
N TYR A 264 -9.88 5.07 -3.58
CA TYR A 264 -9.34 3.75 -3.24
C TYR A 264 -9.44 3.45 -1.74
N SER A 265 -9.11 4.45 -0.92
CA SER A 265 -9.12 4.33 0.54
C SER A 265 -10.53 4.09 1.09
N ILE A 266 -11.51 4.86 0.64
CA ILE A 266 -12.92 4.74 1.04
C ILE A 266 -13.50 3.41 0.55
N GLU A 267 -13.25 3.04 -0.70
CA GLU A 267 -13.78 1.79 -1.25
C GLU A 267 -13.19 0.56 -0.54
N THR A 268 -11.89 0.59 -0.21
CA THR A 268 -11.24 -0.45 0.60
C THR A 268 -11.98 -0.64 1.93
N LEU A 269 -12.31 0.46 2.61
CA LEU A 269 -12.99 0.43 3.90
C LEU A 269 -14.43 -0.07 3.81
N LEU A 270 -15.17 0.35 2.77
CA LEU A 270 -16.54 -0.06 2.51
C LEU A 270 -16.66 -1.54 2.14
N LYS A 271 -15.70 -2.06 1.35
CA LYS A 271 -15.68 -3.47 0.92
C LYS A 271 -15.03 -4.43 1.93
N LYS A 272 -14.39 -3.91 2.99
CA LYS A 272 -13.61 -4.71 3.97
C LYS A 272 -12.54 -5.55 3.28
N SER A 273 -11.90 -4.95 2.29
CA SER A 273 -10.89 -5.58 1.42
C SER A 273 -9.48 -5.09 1.76
N GLU A 274 -9.22 -4.71 3.02
CA GLU A 274 -7.90 -4.23 3.42
C GLU A 274 -6.83 -5.31 3.19
N ILE A 275 -5.65 -4.92 2.71
CA ILE A 275 -4.56 -5.87 2.50
C ILE A 275 -4.02 -6.36 3.85
N LYS A 276 -4.17 -7.65 4.10
CA LYS A 276 -3.77 -8.32 5.33
C LYS A 276 -2.29 -8.69 5.27
N GLU A 277 -1.49 -7.98 6.05
CA GLU A 277 -0.11 -8.37 6.30
C GLU A 277 -0.07 -9.54 7.30
N VAL A 278 0.72 -10.55 6.96
CA VAL A 278 0.99 -11.64 7.90
C VAL A 278 1.93 -11.14 9.00
N ASN A 279 1.60 -11.43 10.25
CA ASN A 279 2.40 -11.08 11.41
C ASN A 279 3.89 -11.42 11.21
N GLY A 280 4.78 -10.49 11.56
CA GLY A 280 6.23 -10.62 11.34
C GLY A 280 6.86 -11.91 11.89
N TRP A 281 6.41 -12.42 13.05
CA TRP A 281 6.90 -13.68 13.60
C TRP A 281 6.46 -14.89 12.77
N VAL A 282 5.20 -14.89 12.33
CA VAL A 282 4.66 -15.93 11.44
C VAL A 282 5.40 -15.88 10.10
N MET A 283 5.63 -14.68 9.56
CA MET A 283 6.43 -14.51 8.34
C MET A 283 7.88 -14.95 8.49
N ALA A 284 8.52 -14.72 9.64
CA ALA A 284 9.87 -15.19 9.90
C ALA A 284 9.94 -16.73 9.90
N VAL A 285 8.95 -17.39 10.51
CA VAL A 285 8.83 -18.86 10.50
C VAL A 285 8.58 -19.37 9.08
N ILE A 286 7.62 -18.80 8.36
CA ILE A 286 7.33 -19.16 6.95
C ILE A 286 8.60 -19.00 6.12
N THR A 287 9.29 -17.87 6.24
CA THR A 287 10.53 -17.56 5.52
C THR A 287 11.61 -18.61 5.80
N PHE A 288 11.85 -18.94 7.06
CA PHE A 288 12.84 -19.97 7.42
C PHE A 288 12.47 -21.34 6.85
N LEU A 289 11.19 -21.74 6.97
CA LEU A 289 10.70 -23.02 6.45
C LEU A 289 10.79 -23.10 4.92
N LEU A 290 10.47 -22.01 4.21
CA LEU A 290 10.58 -21.93 2.76
C LEU A 290 12.02 -22.06 2.30
N VAL A 291 12.96 -21.34 2.93
CA VAL A 291 14.39 -21.43 2.58
C VAL A 291 14.94 -22.82 2.90
N LEU A 292 14.55 -23.40 4.04
CA LEU A 292 14.93 -24.77 4.40
C LEU A 292 14.38 -25.79 3.39
N LEU A 293 13.11 -25.65 3.00
CA LEU A 293 12.48 -26.49 1.99
C LEU A 293 13.22 -26.39 0.65
N THR A 294 13.51 -25.18 0.19
CA THR A 294 14.33 -24.94 -1.01
C THR A 294 15.69 -25.65 -0.89
N GLN A 295 16.37 -25.51 0.24
CA GLN A 295 17.66 -26.15 0.47
C GLN A 295 17.60 -27.68 0.49
N VAL A 296 16.51 -28.27 1.00
CA VAL A 296 16.27 -29.72 0.96
C VAL A 296 16.00 -30.19 -0.46
N VAL A 297 15.10 -29.51 -1.20
CA VAL A 297 14.75 -29.84 -2.58
C VAL A 297 15.99 -29.80 -3.48
N PHE A 298 16.79 -28.73 -3.39
CA PHE A 298 18.02 -28.60 -4.17
C PHE A 298 19.11 -29.59 -3.72
N GLY A 299 19.15 -29.93 -2.43
CA GLY A 299 19.99 -31.01 -1.93
C GLY A 299 19.68 -32.36 -2.57
N VAL A 300 18.40 -32.74 -2.58
CA VAL A 300 17.90 -33.97 -3.21
C VAL A 300 18.17 -33.97 -4.71
N TYR A 301 17.92 -32.84 -5.39
CA TYR A 301 18.26 -32.66 -6.80
C TYR A 301 19.75 -32.93 -7.07
N MET A 302 20.64 -32.42 -6.23
CA MET A 302 22.09 -32.61 -6.40
C MET A 302 22.52 -34.05 -6.19
N GLU A 303 21.94 -34.77 -5.23
CA GLU A 303 22.20 -36.19 -5.05
C GLU A 303 21.71 -37.01 -6.26
N PHE A 304 20.53 -36.66 -6.79
CA PHE A 304 19.99 -37.29 -7.99
C PHE A 304 20.89 -37.03 -9.21
N ALA A 305 21.33 -35.78 -9.41
CA ALA A 305 22.22 -35.40 -10.50
C ALA A 305 23.56 -36.18 -10.45
N LYS A 306 24.17 -36.30 -9.26
CA LYS A 306 25.43 -37.06 -9.06
C LYS A 306 25.30 -38.55 -9.41
N LYS A 307 24.13 -39.16 -9.17
CA LYS A 307 23.87 -40.58 -9.46
C LYS A 307 23.66 -40.88 -10.95
N ARG A 308 23.54 -39.87 -11.83
CA ARG A 308 23.34 -40.09 -13.28
C ARG A 308 24.56 -40.79 -13.90
N LYS A 309 24.32 -41.87 -14.65
CA LYS A 309 25.38 -42.66 -15.33
C LYS A 309 26.02 -41.91 -16.49
N ASN A 310 25.23 -41.15 -17.27
CA ASN A 310 25.72 -40.37 -18.40
C ASN A 310 26.56 -39.18 -17.90
N ARG A 311 27.82 -39.10 -18.34
CA ARG A 311 28.79 -38.06 -17.92
C ARG A 311 28.35 -36.66 -18.35
N VAL A 312 27.84 -36.50 -19.57
CA VAL A 312 27.40 -35.20 -20.10
C VAL A 312 26.20 -34.69 -19.30
N LEU A 313 25.22 -35.57 -19.06
CA LEU A 313 24.03 -35.20 -18.29
C LEU A 313 24.37 -34.90 -16.82
N ARG A 314 25.27 -35.68 -16.21
CA ARG A 314 25.77 -35.42 -14.85
C ARG A 314 26.43 -34.04 -14.77
N PHE A 315 27.31 -33.72 -15.72
CA PHE A 315 27.95 -32.42 -15.81
C PHE A 315 26.93 -31.30 -15.93
N LEU A 316 26.00 -31.40 -16.89
CA LEU A 316 25.00 -30.38 -17.15
C LEU A 316 24.07 -30.14 -15.96
N MET A 317 23.58 -31.20 -15.31
CA MET A 317 22.71 -31.08 -14.13
C MET A 317 23.45 -30.55 -12.89
N SER A 318 24.75 -30.87 -12.75
CA SER A 318 25.55 -30.42 -11.60
C SER A 318 26.18 -29.04 -11.79
N ALA A 319 26.11 -28.50 -13.02
CA ALA A 319 26.71 -27.22 -13.35
C ALA A 319 26.05 -26.07 -12.56
N SER A 320 26.86 -25.10 -12.17
CA SER A 320 26.38 -23.95 -11.37
C SER A 320 25.36 -23.11 -12.13
N PHE A 321 25.50 -22.93 -13.45
CA PHE A 321 24.51 -22.19 -14.25
C PHE A 321 23.14 -22.90 -14.27
N MET A 322 23.12 -24.23 -14.37
CA MET A 322 21.87 -25.00 -14.37
C MET A 322 21.13 -24.87 -13.04
N ARG A 323 21.88 -24.90 -11.92
CA ARG A 323 21.32 -24.63 -10.59
C ARG A 323 20.74 -23.23 -10.49
N GLY A 324 21.42 -22.23 -11.07
CA GLY A 324 20.92 -20.85 -11.13
C GLY A 324 19.56 -20.75 -11.83
N TYR A 325 19.43 -21.35 -13.03
CA TYR A 325 18.15 -21.37 -13.75
C TYR A 325 17.04 -22.09 -12.97
N LEU A 326 17.34 -23.25 -12.38
CA LEU A 326 16.37 -23.96 -11.55
C LEU A 326 15.94 -23.14 -10.33
N MET A 327 16.87 -22.44 -9.69
CA MET A 327 16.56 -21.55 -8.56
C MET A 327 15.67 -20.39 -9.00
N PHE A 328 15.94 -19.80 -10.17
CA PHE A 328 15.10 -18.75 -10.74
C PHE A 328 13.66 -19.23 -10.98
N PHE A 329 13.47 -20.38 -11.63
CA PHE A 329 12.13 -20.95 -11.83
C PHE A 329 11.45 -21.31 -10.49
N TRP A 330 12.21 -21.81 -9.52
CA TRP A 330 11.70 -22.13 -8.19
C TRP A 330 11.23 -20.90 -7.43
N ILE A 331 11.99 -19.80 -7.50
CA ILE A 331 11.59 -18.49 -6.97
C ILE A 331 10.31 -18.00 -7.65
N ALA A 332 10.22 -18.12 -8.97
CA ALA A 332 9.02 -17.72 -9.72
C ALA A 332 7.77 -18.50 -9.27
N VAL A 333 7.89 -19.79 -8.94
CA VAL A 333 6.77 -20.58 -8.37
C VAL A 333 6.31 -20.01 -7.03
N TRP A 334 7.23 -19.65 -6.14
CA TRP A 334 6.86 -19.04 -4.86
C TRP A 334 6.26 -17.65 -5.00
N MET A 335 6.78 -16.85 -5.94
CA MET A 335 6.19 -15.55 -6.28
C MET A 335 4.78 -15.71 -6.82
N TRP A 336 4.53 -16.70 -7.69
CA TRP A 336 3.18 -17.01 -8.18
C TRP A 336 2.24 -17.41 -7.04
N ILE A 337 2.66 -18.30 -6.15
CA ILE A 337 1.83 -18.70 -5.00
C ILE A 337 1.50 -17.49 -4.12
N ALA A 338 2.47 -16.63 -3.85
CA ALA A 338 2.25 -15.39 -3.09
C ALA A 338 1.30 -14.43 -3.82
N PHE A 339 1.41 -14.32 -5.14
CA PHE A 339 0.49 -13.54 -5.97
C PHE A 339 -0.95 -14.09 -5.93
N ILE A 340 -1.15 -15.41 -5.99
CA ILE A 340 -2.49 -16.02 -5.83
C ILE A 340 -3.07 -15.69 -4.46
N LEU A 341 -2.26 -15.77 -3.40
CA LEU A 341 -2.71 -15.44 -2.04
C LEU A 341 -3.12 -13.98 -1.91
N PHE A 342 -2.38 -13.08 -2.55
CA PHE A 342 -2.73 -11.68 -2.65
C PHE A 342 -4.05 -11.48 -3.41
N TYR A 343 -4.13 -11.98 -4.65
CA TYR A 343 -5.26 -11.76 -5.54
C TYR A 343 -6.58 -12.37 -5.05
N GLN A 344 -6.54 -13.55 -4.41
CA GLN A 344 -7.76 -14.24 -3.98
C GLN A 344 -8.18 -13.96 -2.54
N PHE A 345 -7.24 -13.57 -1.67
CA PHE A 345 -7.50 -13.47 -0.22
C PHE A 345 -7.07 -12.14 0.40
N ASP A 346 -6.58 -11.19 -0.40
CA ASP A 346 -6.00 -9.92 0.04
C ASP A 346 -4.84 -10.11 1.04
N ILE A 347 -4.12 -11.24 0.97
CA ILE A 347 -3.00 -11.55 1.87
C ILE A 347 -1.68 -11.17 1.22
N SER A 348 -0.95 -10.25 1.85
CA SER A 348 0.41 -9.90 1.43
C SER A 348 1.46 -10.71 2.20
N LEU A 349 2.31 -11.40 1.44
CA LEU A 349 3.52 -12.06 1.95
C LEU A 349 4.74 -11.19 1.64
N ASN A 350 5.38 -10.64 2.67
CA ASN A 350 6.70 -10.02 2.54
C ASN A 350 7.77 -11.11 2.28
N MET A 351 8.00 -11.40 1.01
CA MET A 351 8.91 -12.45 0.55
C MET A 351 10.38 -11.96 0.43
N GLY A 352 10.67 -10.68 0.68
CA GLY A 352 11.99 -10.08 0.42
C GLY A 352 13.13 -10.85 1.10
N TRP A 353 12.97 -11.19 2.38
CA TRP A 353 13.97 -11.98 3.13
C TRP A 353 14.10 -13.41 2.63
N ALA A 354 12.98 -14.06 2.29
CA ALA A 354 12.99 -15.43 1.78
C ALA A 354 13.70 -15.50 0.43
N LEU A 355 13.36 -14.62 -0.50
CA LEU A 355 13.97 -14.55 -1.83
C LEU A 355 15.46 -14.21 -1.75
N SER A 356 15.82 -13.25 -0.89
CA SER A 356 17.22 -12.90 -0.64
C SER A 356 18.00 -14.10 -0.10
N ALA A 357 17.49 -14.79 0.93
CA ALA A 357 18.16 -15.97 1.48
C ALA A 357 18.27 -17.10 0.46
N MET A 358 17.25 -17.32 -0.37
CA MET A 358 17.30 -18.30 -1.46
C MET A 358 18.39 -17.96 -2.48
N ALA A 359 18.56 -16.69 -2.85
CA ALA A 359 19.62 -16.26 -3.76
C ALA A 359 21.03 -16.55 -3.22
N PHE A 360 21.23 -16.43 -1.89
CA PHE A 360 22.50 -16.71 -1.23
C PHE A 360 22.75 -18.20 -0.90
N LEU A 361 21.76 -19.11 -1.11
CA LEU A 361 21.90 -20.53 -0.77
C LEU A 361 23.08 -21.21 -1.48
N VAL A 362 23.31 -20.89 -2.75
CA VAL A 362 24.42 -21.50 -3.53
C VAL A 362 25.78 -21.11 -2.93
N LEU A 363 25.93 -19.84 -2.54
CA LEU A 363 27.15 -19.35 -1.89
C LEU A 363 27.32 -19.97 -0.50
N ALA A 364 26.26 -20.00 0.29
CA ALA A 364 26.25 -20.63 1.62
C ALA A 364 26.68 -22.11 1.54
N GLN A 365 26.17 -22.84 0.54
CA GLN A 365 26.58 -24.23 0.35
C GLN A 365 28.07 -24.36 0.02
N SER A 366 28.60 -23.52 -0.87
CA SER A 366 30.03 -23.56 -1.23
C SER A 366 30.92 -23.29 -0.01
N ILE A 367 30.61 -22.27 0.78
CA ILE A 367 31.35 -21.94 2.02
C ILE A 367 31.31 -23.10 3.01
N TYR A 368 30.14 -23.72 3.20
CA TYR A 368 30.01 -24.87 4.08
C TYR A 368 30.86 -26.06 3.59
N ASP A 369 30.80 -26.38 2.30
CA ASP A 369 31.53 -27.51 1.73
C ASP A 369 33.06 -27.28 1.83
N GLU A 370 33.56 -26.06 1.60
CA GLU A 370 34.97 -25.68 1.79
C GLU A 370 35.42 -25.77 3.25
N PHE A 371 34.60 -25.28 4.18
CA PHE A 371 34.87 -25.37 5.62
C PHE A 371 35.02 -26.82 6.08
N ILE A 372 34.19 -27.73 5.59
CA ILE A 372 34.28 -29.16 5.91
C ILE A 372 35.55 -29.80 5.33
N VAL A 373 35.99 -29.40 4.14
CA VAL A 373 37.26 -29.86 3.57
C VAL A 373 38.43 -29.41 4.44
N ALA A 374 38.49 -28.12 4.79
CA ALA A 374 39.55 -27.58 5.65
C ALA A 374 39.62 -28.26 7.03
N LEU A 375 38.47 -28.63 7.62
CA LEU A 375 38.42 -29.37 8.88
C LEU A 375 38.94 -30.81 8.77
N LYS A 376 38.78 -31.46 7.61
CA LYS A 376 39.32 -32.81 7.36
C LYS A 376 40.82 -32.77 7.16
N ASP A 377 41.31 -31.84 6.34
CA ASP A 377 42.74 -31.68 6.08
C ASP A 377 43.52 -31.40 7.38
N LYS A 378 42.93 -30.65 8.31
CA LYS A 378 43.51 -30.39 9.64
C LYS A 378 43.54 -31.62 10.55
N LYS A 379 42.60 -32.56 10.39
CA LYS A 379 42.55 -33.81 11.16
C LYS A 379 43.48 -34.88 10.60
N ASP A 380 43.69 -34.91 9.29
CA ASP A 380 44.58 -35.88 8.64
C ASP A 380 46.07 -35.44 8.68
N GLY A 381 46.33 -34.17 9.01
CA GLY A 381 47.67 -33.61 9.26
C GLY A 381 48.13 -33.57 10.73
N GLN A 382 47.34 -34.10 11.66
CA GLN A 382 47.72 -34.40 13.06
C GLN A 382 47.82 -35.91 13.24
#